data_AF-A0A480K662-F1
#
_entry.id   AF-A0A480K662-F1
#
_cell.length_a   1.000
_cell.length_b   1.000
_cell.length_c   1.000
_cell.angle_alpha   90.00
_cell.angle_beta   90.00
_cell.angle_gamma   90.00
#
_symmetry.space_group_name_H-M   'P 1'
#
loop_
_entity.id
_entity.type
_entity.pdbx_description
1 polymer ?
#
loop_
_entity_poly.entity_id
_entity_poly.type
_entity_poly.pdbx_seq_one_letter_code
_entity_poly.pdbx_strand_id
1 'polypeptide(L)'
;HGLCCENCRLKPAGTACRESSNSCDLPEFCTGASPHCPANVYLHDGHPCQGVDGYCYNGICQTHEQQCVTLWGPGAKPAPGICFERVNSAGDPYGNCGKDSKSSFAKCEMRDAKCGKIQCQGGASRPVIGTNAVSIETNIPLQEGGRILCRGTHVYLGDDMPDPGLVLAGTKCAVGKICLNRRCQNVSVFGVDECSMRCHGRGVCNNRKNCHCEAHWASSALEEAQTAAPSGRQITKV
;
A
#
# COMPACT_ATOMS: atom_id res chain seq x y z
N HIS A 1 -26.66 9.71 20.55
CA HIS A 1 -25.22 9.64 20.86
C HIS A 1 -24.47 9.31 19.57
N GLY A 2 -23.21 9.74 19.40
CA GLY A 2 -22.40 9.51 18.20
C GLY A 2 -21.55 10.71 17.82
N LEU A 3 -20.52 10.52 16.98
CA LEU A 3 -19.55 11.56 16.59
C LEU A 3 -20.20 12.76 15.87
N CYS A 4 -21.35 12.54 15.24
CA CYS A 4 -22.15 13.54 14.53
C CYS A 4 -23.34 14.04 15.37
N CYS A 5 -23.30 13.89 16.68
CA CYS A 5 -24.34 14.36 17.60
C CYS A 5 -23.72 15.28 18.67
N GLU A 6 -24.32 16.43 18.89
CA GLU A 6 -23.90 17.41 19.88
C GLU A 6 -25.14 18.05 20.51
N ASN A 7 -25.20 18.12 21.85
CA ASN A 7 -26.34 18.69 22.59
C ASN A 7 -27.72 18.14 22.14
N CYS A 8 -27.82 16.82 21.98
CA CYS A 8 -29.02 16.13 21.49
C CYS A 8 -29.52 16.59 20.11
N ARG A 9 -28.66 17.24 19.32
CA ARG A 9 -28.92 17.65 17.94
C ARG A 9 -27.90 17.01 16.99
N LEU A 10 -28.26 16.88 15.72
CA LEU A 10 -27.35 16.43 14.67
C LEU A 10 -26.42 17.57 14.29
N LYS A 11 -25.13 17.28 14.15
CA LYS A 11 -24.14 18.22 13.60
C LYS A 11 -24.48 18.53 12.13
N PRO A 12 -24.24 19.76 11.64
CA PRO A 12 -24.54 20.12 10.26
C PRO A 12 -23.73 19.29 9.26
N ALA A 13 -24.30 19.09 8.07
CA ALA A 13 -23.64 18.39 6.97
C ALA A 13 -22.30 19.05 6.63
N GLY A 14 -21.25 18.24 6.40
CA GLY A 14 -19.91 18.73 6.15
C GLY A 14 -19.08 19.01 7.41
N THR A 15 -19.59 18.72 8.61
CA THR A 15 -18.77 18.80 9.84
C THR A 15 -17.85 17.59 9.92
N ALA A 16 -16.54 17.78 10.02
CA ALA A 16 -15.58 16.68 10.13
C ALA A 16 -15.88 15.82 11.36
N CYS A 17 -15.92 14.50 11.16
CA CYS A 17 -16.12 13.52 12.21
C CYS A 17 -15.01 12.48 12.30
N ARG A 18 -14.16 12.38 11.28
CA ARG A 18 -12.90 11.65 11.32
C ARG A 18 -11.86 12.32 10.42
N GLU A 19 -10.67 12.51 10.98
CA GLU A 19 -9.50 12.98 10.24
C GLU A 19 -8.82 11.83 9.47
N SER A 20 -8.07 12.17 8.42
CA SER A 20 -7.20 11.22 7.72
C SER A 20 -6.06 10.77 8.64
N SER A 21 -5.86 9.46 8.75
CA SER A 21 -4.80 8.87 9.59
C SER A 21 -3.45 8.75 8.90
N ASN A 22 -3.43 8.71 7.56
CA ASN A 22 -2.23 8.55 6.74
C ASN A 22 -2.44 9.09 5.32
N SER A 23 -1.41 9.04 4.47
CA SER A 23 -1.45 9.61 3.11
C SER A 23 -2.35 8.89 2.12
N CYS A 24 -2.90 7.73 2.48
CA CYS A 24 -3.84 6.95 1.69
C CYS A 24 -5.27 6.98 2.25
N ASP A 25 -5.49 7.66 3.37
CA ASP A 25 -6.77 7.71 4.07
C ASP A 25 -7.48 9.04 3.78
N LEU A 26 -8.81 9.03 3.76
CA LEU A 26 -9.61 10.22 3.50
C LEU A 26 -10.38 10.63 4.76
N PRO A 27 -10.61 11.93 5.00
CA PRO A 27 -11.48 12.35 6.10
C PRO A 27 -12.94 12.01 5.81
N GLU A 28 -13.75 11.86 6.87
CA GLU A 28 -15.21 11.81 6.75
C GLU A 28 -15.89 12.95 7.48
N PHE A 29 -17.05 13.28 6.94
CA PHE A 29 -17.87 14.40 7.36
C PHE A 29 -19.28 13.92 7.66
N CYS A 30 -19.89 14.51 8.69
CA CYS A 30 -21.27 14.28 9.06
C CYS A 30 -22.20 14.59 7.88
N THR A 31 -23.24 13.78 7.72
CA THR A 31 -24.24 13.96 6.66
C THR A 31 -25.34 14.95 7.05
N GLY A 32 -25.46 15.29 8.34
CA GLY A 32 -26.59 16.03 8.89
C GLY A 32 -27.87 15.20 9.07
N ALA A 33 -27.88 13.95 8.62
CA ALA A 33 -29.04 13.05 8.67
C ALA A 33 -28.88 11.86 9.64
N SER A 34 -27.68 11.67 10.19
CA SER A 34 -27.35 10.56 11.10
C SER A 34 -26.46 11.06 12.25
N PRO A 35 -26.63 10.53 13.48
CA PRO A 35 -25.74 10.83 14.60
C PRO A 35 -24.39 10.12 14.49
N HIS A 36 -24.25 9.14 13.59
CA HIS A 36 -23.01 8.40 13.37
C HIS A 36 -22.22 8.97 12.20
N CYS A 37 -20.89 8.97 12.34
CA CYS A 37 -19.98 9.29 11.23
C CYS A 37 -20.16 8.24 10.12
N PRO A 38 -20.09 8.62 8.83
CA PRO A 38 -20.12 7.66 7.73
C PRO A 38 -19.03 6.60 7.85
N ALA A 39 -19.21 5.50 7.12
CA ALA A 39 -18.21 4.45 7.06
C ALA A 39 -16.91 4.96 6.44
N ASN A 40 -15.78 4.56 7.02
CA ASN A 40 -14.44 4.90 6.58
C ASN A 40 -14.23 4.59 5.08
N VAL A 41 -13.68 5.56 4.36
CA VAL A 41 -13.20 5.43 2.99
C VAL A 41 -11.75 5.90 2.87
N TYR A 42 -11.04 5.32 1.92
CA TYR A 42 -9.63 5.63 1.66
C TYR A 42 -9.41 5.87 0.18
N LEU A 43 -8.26 6.42 -0.22
CA LEU A 43 -7.90 6.64 -1.62
C LEU A 43 -7.95 5.33 -2.40
N HIS A 44 -8.46 5.38 -3.62
CA HIS A 44 -8.56 4.20 -4.47
C HIS A 44 -7.20 3.51 -4.65
N ASP A 45 -7.18 2.18 -4.61
CA ASP A 45 -5.96 1.41 -4.81
C ASP A 45 -5.27 1.80 -6.12
N GLY A 46 -3.94 1.94 -6.07
CA GLY A 46 -3.13 2.44 -7.16
C GLY A 46 -2.90 3.96 -7.16
N HIS A 47 -3.60 4.73 -6.30
CA HIS A 47 -3.36 6.17 -6.19
C HIS A 47 -1.94 6.42 -5.66
N PRO A 48 -1.16 7.37 -6.23
CA PRO A 48 0.15 7.72 -5.67
C PRO A 48 0.01 8.23 -4.23
N CYS A 49 0.91 7.81 -3.34
CA CYS A 49 0.93 8.30 -1.98
C CYS A 49 1.46 9.75 -1.92
N GLN A 50 0.90 10.57 -1.03
CA GLN A 50 1.47 11.89 -0.76
C GLN A 50 2.76 11.79 0.07
N GLY A 51 3.83 12.45 -0.38
CA GLY A 51 5.10 12.57 0.36
C GLY A 51 5.96 11.31 0.42
N VAL A 52 5.51 10.20 -0.17
CA VAL A 52 6.22 8.92 -0.18
C VAL A 52 6.17 8.33 -1.59
N ASP A 53 7.29 7.82 -2.07
CA ASP A 53 7.35 7.17 -3.39
C ASP A 53 6.70 5.78 -3.35
N GLY A 54 5.36 5.74 -3.46
CA GLY A 54 4.57 4.53 -3.34
C GLY A 54 3.17 4.68 -3.93
N TYR A 55 2.39 3.61 -3.82
CA TYR A 55 0.99 3.57 -4.22
C TYR A 55 0.13 3.08 -3.06
N CYS A 56 -1.06 3.64 -2.94
CA CYS A 56 -2.05 3.21 -1.96
C CYS A 56 -2.56 1.82 -2.31
N TYR A 57 -2.63 0.96 -1.29
CA TYR A 57 -3.23 -0.36 -1.40
C TYR A 57 -3.89 -0.71 -0.08
N ASN A 58 -5.20 -0.96 -0.10
CA ASN A 58 -6.03 -1.17 1.10
C ASN A 58 -5.85 -0.06 2.14
N GLY A 59 -5.78 1.20 1.68
CA GLY A 59 -5.70 2.39 2.55
C GLY A 59 -4.34 2.60 3.24
N ILE A 60 -3.29 1.90 2.80
CA ILE A 60 -1.93 2.05 3.35
C ILE A 60 -0.93 2.28 2.21
N CYS A 61 0.05 3.15 2.46
CA CYS A 61 1.20 3.32 1.59
C CYS A 61 2.34 2.36 1.99
N GLN A 62 2.51 1.26 1.26
CA GLN A 62 3.53 0.25 1.55
C GLN A 62 4.84 0.54 0.79
N THR A 63 5.98 0.50 1.49
CA THR A 63 7.31 0.68 0.89
C THR A 63 8.30 -0.39 1.34
N HIS A 64 9.29 -0.69 0.49
CA HIS A 64 10.40 -1.58 0.88
C HIS A 64 11.16 -1.03 2.08
N GLU A 65 11.30 0.30 2.19
CA GLU A 65 12.03 0.92 3.29
C GLU A 65 11.32 0.70 4.63
N GLN A 66 10.01 0.97 4.68
CA GLN A 66 9.23 0.75 5.90
C GLN A 66 9.28 -0.71 6.33
N GLN A 67 9.17 -1.66 5.38
CA GLN A 67 9.28 -3.08 5.70
C GLN A 67 10.68 -3.45 6.18
N CYS A 68 11.75 -2.91 5.59
CA CYS A 68 13.12 -3.13 6.08
C CYS A 68 13.30 -2.58 7.51
N VAL A 69 12.78 -1.38 7.80
CA VAL A 69 12.82 -0.80 9.16
C VAL A 69 12.03 -1.65 10.16
N THR A 70 10.87 -2.19 9.76
CA THR A 70 10.10 -3.11 10.62
C THR A 70 10.87 -4.40 10.90
N LEU A 71 11.60 -4.94 9.93
CA LEU A 71 12.32 -6.21 10.07
C LEU A 71 13.65 -6.05 10.82
N TRP A 72 14.36 -4.94 10.64
CA TRP A 72 15.75 -4.78 11.09
C TRP A 72 15.95 -3.58 12.03
N GLY A 73 14.91 -2.81 12.32
CA GLY A 73 14.96 -1.63 13.17
C GLY A 73 15.43 -0.35 12.45
N PRO A 74 15.57 0.76 13.20
CA PRO A 74 15.97 2.06 12.66
C PRO A 74 17.30 2.00 11.89
N GLY A 75 17.38 2.75 10.78
CA GLY A 75 18.58 2.80 9.93
C GLY A 75 18.66 1.69 8.87
N ALA A 76 17.72 0.74 8.86
CA ALA A 76 17.59 -0.22 7.78
C ALA A 76 16.99 0.42 6.53
N LYS A 77 17.45 -0.03 5.35
CA LYS A 77 17.01 0.47 4.04
C LYS A 77 16.91 -0.70 3.04
N PRO A 78 16.19 -0.52 1.92
CA PRO A 78 16.20 -1.51 0.84
C PRO A 78 17.62 -1.72 0.31
N ALA A 79 17.96 -2.97 0.02
CA ALA A 79 19.22 -3.28 -0.67
C ALA A 79 19.15 -2.86 -2.15
N PRO A 80 20.29 -2.76 -2.85
CA PRO A 80 20.32 -2.49 -4.29
C PRO A 80 19.54 -3.52 -5.11
N GLY A 81 19.04 -3.13 -6.28
CA GLY A 81 18.20 -3.98 -7.14
C GLY A 81 18.82 -5.36 -7.46
N ILE A 82 20.14 -5.40 -7.66
CA ILE A 82 20.89 -6.64 -7.90
C ILE A 82 20.71 -7.68 -6.79
N CYS A 83 20.52 -7.25 -5.52
CA CYS A 83 20.22 -8.17 -4.42
C CYS A 83 18.90 -8.89 -4.65
N PHE A 84 17.85 -8.16 -5.00
CA PHE A 84 16.55 -8.76 -5.29
C PHE A 84 16.65 -9.70 -6.50
N GLU A 85 17.27 -9.25 -7.59
CA GLU A 85 17.37 -10.00 -8.84
C GLU A 85 18.14 -11.32 -8.68
N ARG A 86 19.33 -11.28 -8.08
CA ARG A 86 20.18 -12.47 -7.94
C ARG A 86 19.64 -13.42 -6.89
N VAL A 87 19.31 -12.92 -5.69
CA VAL A 87 18.84 -13.79 -4.60
C VAL A 87 17.52 -14.44 -5.00
N ASN A 88 16.55 -13.66 -5.52
CA ASN A 88 15.24 -14.22 -5.82
C ASN A 88 15.19 -15.07 -7.11
N SER A 89 16.21 -15.03 -7.95
CA SER A 89 16.35 -15.95 -9.09
C SER A 89 16.70 -17.39 -8.68
N ALA A 90 17.13 -17.62 -7.43
CA ALA A 90 17.50 -18.94 -6.94
C ALA A 90 16.29 -19.89 -6.87
N GLY A 91 15.14 -19.39 -6.39
CA GLY A 91 13.93 -20.20 -6.20
C GLY A 91 14.12 -21.23 -5.10
N ASP A 92 14.69 -20.81 -3.98
CA ASP A 92 14.97 -21.64 -2.81
C ASP A 92 14.32 -20.99 -1.56
N PRO A 93 14.42 -21.59 -0.36
CA PRO A 93 13.81 -21.01 0.85
C PRO A 93 14.26 -19.59 1.20
N TYR A 94 15.41 -19.15 0.69
CA TYR A 94 16.08 -17.91 1.04
C TYR A 94 15.83 -16.80 0.03
N GLY A 95 15.63 -17.16 -1.25
CA GLY A 95 15.34 -16.26 -2.34
C GLY A 95 14.33 -16.84 -3.33
N ASN A 96 13.11 -16.30 -3.33
CA ASN A 96 12.01 -16.82 -4.15
C ASN A 96 10.87 -15.80 -4.35
N CYS A 97 9.96 -16.13 -5.26
CA CYS A 97 8.69 -15.44 -5.51
C CYS A 97 7.51 -16.18 -4.85
N GLY A 98 7.69 -16.69 -3.63
CA GLY A 98 6.70 -17.49 -2.93
C GLY A 98 6.78 -18.98 -3.27
N LYS A 99 5.80 -19.74 -2.76
CA LYS A 99 5.64 -21.16 -3.05
C LYS A 99 4.57 -21.36 -4.12
N ASP A 100 4.76 -22.35 -4.98
CA ASP A 100 3.72 -22.83 -5.90
C ASP A 100 2.71 -23.74 -5.19
N SER A 101 1.73 -24.25 -5.93
CA SER A 101 0.70 -25.16 -5.42
C SER A 101 1.23 -26.50 -4.89
N LYS A 102 2.49 -26.83 -5.18
CA LYS A 102 3.18 -28.04 -4.71
C LYS A 102 4.15 -27.72 -3.56
N SER A 103 4.04 -26.54 -2.96
CA SER A 103 4.93 -26.04 -1.91
C SER A 103 6.41 -25.88 -2.34
N SER A 104 6.69 -25.89 -3.64
CA SER A 104 8.03 -25.64 -4.17
C SER A 104 8.28 -24.14 -4.30
N PHE A 105 9.49 -23.70 -3.97
CA PHE A 105 9.85 -22.29 -4.09
C PHE A 105 9.97 -21.88 -5.56
N ALA A 106 9.22 -20.85 -5.94
CA ALA A 106 9.22 -20.33 -7.29
C ALA A 106 10.40 -19.37 -7.50
N LYS A 107 11.12 -19.55 -8.61
CA LYS A 107 12.11 -18.57 -9.08
C LYS A 107 11.40 -17.28 -9.49
N CYS A 108 11.96 -16.13 -9.15
CA CYS A 108 11.46 -14.87 -9.68
C CYS A 108 11.99 -14.61 -11.10
N GLU A 109 11.10 -14.14 -11.97
CA GLU A 109 11.49 -13.39 -13.15
C GLU A 109 12.18 -12.08 -12.74
N MET A 110 13.11 -11.58 -13.55
CA MET A 110 13.86 -10.35 -13.27
C MET A 110 12.95 -9.15 -12.93
N ARG A 111 11.86 -8.98 -13.70
CA ARG A 111 10.88 -7.91 -13.49
C ARG A 111 10.08 -8.04 -12.19
N ASP A 112 9.98 -9.26 -11.66
CA ASP A 112 9.17 -9.61 -10.50
C ASP A 112 10.04 -9.73 -9.23
N ALA A 113 11.38 -9.66 -9.38
CA ALA A 113 12.34 -9.84 -8.30
C ALA A 113 12.11 -8.93 -7.09
N LYS A 114 11.68 -7.68 -7.31
CA LYS A 114 11.34 -6.72 -6.24
C LYS A 114 10.03 -7.05 -5.49
N CYS A 115 9.30 -8.08 -5.90
CA CYS A 115 8.11 -8.60 -5.25
C CYS A 115 8.34 -9.99 -4.61
N GLY A 116 9.58 -10.50 -4.63
CA GLY A 116 10.00 -11.75 -4.00
C GLY A 116 10.36 -11.61 -2.52
N LYS A 117 11.36 -12.37 -2.04
CA LYS A 117 11.93 -12.18 -0.71
C LYS A 117 12.54 -10.77 -0.60
N ILE A 118 12.27 -10.09 0.51
CA ILE A 118 12.77 -8.73 0.73
C ILE A 118 14.27 -8.77 1.00
N GLN A 119 15.00 -7.82 0.41
CA GLN A 119 16.43 -7.62 0.62
C GLN A 119 16.66 -6.24 1.21
N CYS A 120 17.37 -6.19 2.33
CA CYS A 120 17.64 -5.01 3.12
C CYS A 120 19.15 -4.84 3.36
N GLN A 121 19.54 -3.66 3.85
CA GLN A 121 20.87 -3.33 4.34
C GLN A 121 20.76 -2.37 5.52
N GLY A 122 21.80 -2.31 6.37
CA GLY A 122 21.79 -1.50 7.59
C GLY A 122 20.89 -2.07 8.68
N GLY A 123 20.58 -1.24 9.68
CA GLY A 123 19.81 -1.64 10.86
C GLY A 123 20.59 -2.54 11.83
N ALA A 124 19.85 -3.28 12.66
CA ALA A 124 20.39 -4.24 13.61
C ALA A 124 21.05 -5.44 12.92
N SER A 125 21.95 -6.11 13.63
CA SER A 125 22.64 -7.31 13.14
C SER A 125 21.75 -8.55 13.04
N ARG A 126 20.59 -8.54 13.71
CA ARG A 126 19.58 -9.61 13.68
C ARG A 126 18.20 -8.99 13.45
N PRO A 127 17.25 -9.73 12.85
CA PRO A 127 15.89 -9.24 12.71
C PRO A 127 15.29 -8.93 14.08
N VAL A 128 14.58 -7.81 14.18
CA VAL A 128 13.92 -7.38 15.43
C VAL A 128 12.51 -8.00 15.58
N ILE A 129 12.07 -8.75 14.58
CA ILE A 129 10.74 -9.38 14.54
C ILE A 129 10.76 -10.79 15.16
N GLY A 130 10.45 -10.86 16.46
CA GLY A 130 10.26 -12.12 17.18
C GLY A 130 11.54 -12.96 17.35
N THR A 131 11.44 -14.02 18.16
CA THR A 131 12.59 -14.89 18.49
C THR A 131 12.92 -15.93 17.41
N ASN A 132 12.01 -16.16 16.46
CA ASN A 132 12.11 -17.23 15.45
C ASN A 132 12.57 -16.72 14.06
N ALA A 133 13.25 -15.58 14.02
CA ALA A 133 13.77 -14.98 12.81
C ALA A 133 15.27 -15.25 12.65
N VAL A 134 15.67 -15.69 11.46
CA VAL A 134 17.06 -15.97 11.10
C VAL A 134 17.53 -14.98 10.04
N SER A 135 18.67 -14.35 10.30
CA SER A 135 19.34 -13.50 9.32
C SER A 135 19.96 -14.35 8.23
N ILE A 136 19.70 -13.99 6.97
CA ILE A 136 20.27 -14.63 5.80
C ILE A 136 21.12 -13.61 5.09
N GLU A 137 22.40 -13.91 4.95
CA GLU A 137 23.36 -13.04 4.28
C GLU A 137 23.88 -13.72 3.02
N THR A 138 23.70 -13.05 1.88
CA THR A 138 24.17 -13.53 0.57
C THR A 138 25.20 -12.57 0.01
N ASN A 139 26.38 -13.09 -0.34
CA ASN A 139 27.43 -12.30 -0.96
C ASN A 139 27.35 -12.42 -2.49
N ILE A 140 26.99 -11.33 -3.16
CA ILE A 140 26.94 -11.27 -4.61
C ILE A 140 28.27 -10.73 -5.14
N PRO A 141 29.00 -11.46 -6.00
CA PRO A 141 30.19 -10.95 -6.65
C PRO A 141 29.83 -9.89 -7.70
N LEU A 142 30.58 -8.79 -7.73
CA LEU A 142 30.44 -7.73 -8.72
C LEU A 142 31.37 -7.96 -9.91
N GLN A 143 30.94 -7.54 -11.10
CA GLN A 143 31.73 -7.68 -12.33
C GLN A 143 33.03 -6.87 -12.29
N GLU A 144 33.02 -5.72 -11.62
CA GLU A 144 34.17 -4.81 -11.49
C GLU A 144 35.12 -5.19 -10.32
N GLY A 145 34.87 -6.34 -9.68
CA GLY A 145 35.55 -6.75 -8.45
C GLY A 145 34.80 -6.30 -7.18
N GLY A 146 35.01 -7.03 -6.08
CA GLY A 146 34.30 -6.82 -4.82
C GLY A 146 33.00 -7.61 -4.68
N ARG A 147 32.28 -7.36 -3.58
CA ARG A 147 31.06 -8.08 -3.19
C ARG A 147 30.02 -7.13 -2.60
N ILE A 148 28.75 -7.37 -2.91
CA ILE A 148 27.62 -6.75 -2.21
C ILE A 148 27.05 -7.77 -1.24
N LEU A 149 26.91 -7.36 0.03
CA LEU A 149 26.21 -8.12 1.05
C LEU A 149 24.71 -7.82 0.97
N CYS A 150 23.92 -8.82 0.61
CA CYS A 150 22.47 -8.76 0.60
C CYS A 150 21.93 -9.45 1.85
N ARG A 151 21.04 -8.77 2.59
CA ARG A 151 20.49 -9.31 3.83
C ARG A 151 18.98 -9.53 3.69
N GLY A 152 18.57 -10.78 3.86
CA GLY A 152 17.18 -11.20 3.97
C GLY A 152 16.92 -11.81 5.35
N THR A 153 15.67 -12.16 5.61
CA THR A 153 15.27 -12.89 6.82
C THR A 153 14.34 -14.03 6.45
N HIS A 154 14.43 -15.13 7.18
CA HIS A 154 13.41 -16.17 7.17
C HIS A 154 12.86 -16.29 8.59
N VAL A 155 11.54 -16.20 8.70
CA VAL A 155 10.86 -16.28 10.00
C VAL A 155 10.02 -17.55 10.00
N TYR A 156 10.31 -18.42 10.96
CA TYR A 156 9.55 -19.66 11.16
C TYR A 156 8.25 -19.32 11.90
N LEU A 157 7.28 -18.83 11.13
CA LEU A 157 5.88 -18.80 11.50
C LEU A 157 5.26 -20.02 10.79
N GLY A 158 4.43 -20.80 11.49
CA GLY A 158 3.79 -21.97 10.88
C GLY A 158 3.07 -21.63 9.56
N ASP A 159 2.72 -22.64 8.77
CA ASP A 159 2.26 -22.47 7.37
C ASP A 159 1.04 -21.53 7.19
N ASP A 160 0.28 -21.25 8.26
CA ASP A 160 -0.89 -20.36 8.26
C ASP A 160 -0.56 -18.85 8.27
N MET A 161 0.70 -18.47 8.52
CA MET A 161 1.11 -17.06 8.64
C MET A 161 1.97 -16.61 7.44
N PRO A 162 1.66 -15.46 6.82
CA PRO A 162 2.49 -14.90 5.76
C PRO A 162 3.92 -14.66 6.23
N ASP A 163 4.92 -15.18 5.49
CA ASP A 163 6.33 -14.95 5.78
C ASP A 163 6.65 -13.44 5.72
N PRO A 164 6.99 -12.79 6.84
CA PRO A 164 7.25 -11.35 6.87
C PRO A 164 8.53 -10.96 6.11
N GLY A 165 9.37 -11.94 5.76
CA GLY A 165 10.52 -11.78 4.87
C GLY A 165 10.16 -11.80 3.38
N LEU A 166 8.88 -11.85 3.02
CA LEU A 166 8.38 -11.63 1.65
C LEU A 166 7.93 -10.18 1.50
N VAL A 167 8.24 -9.53 0.37
CA VAL A 167 7.76 -8.15 0.10
C VAL A 167 6.24 -8.09 0.18
N LEU A 168 5.70 -7.14 0.94
CA LEU A 168 4.26 -7.01 1.15
C LEU A 168 3.52 -6.64 -0.15
N ALA A 169 2.31 -7.17 -0.32
CA ALA A 169 1.42 -6.76 -1.41
C ALA A 169 1.09 -5.27 -1.28
N GLY A 170 0.98 -4.57 -2.40
CA GLY A 170 0.81 -3.11 -2.42
C GLY A 170 2.12 -2.32 -2.47
N THR A 171 3.27 -2.98 -2.30
CA THR A 171 4.56 -2.29 -2.37
C THR A 171 4.91 -1.88 -3.80
N LYS A 172 5.36 -0.65 -4.01
CA LYS A 172 5.86 -0.18 -5.32
C LYS A 172 7.09 -0.99 -5.75
N CYS A 173 7.05 -1.57 -6.95
CA CYS A 173 8.19 -2.32 -7.52
C CYS A 173 8.86 -1.62 -8.70
N ALA A 174 8.13 -0.77 -9.41
CA ALA A 174 8.65 0.11 -10.46
C ALA A 174 7.70 1.31 -10.66
N VAL A 175 8.08 2.24 -11.53
CA VAL A 175 7.18 3.35 -11.90
C VAL A 175 5.90 2.79 -12.52
N GLY A 176 4.75 3.21 -12.01
CA GLY A 176 3.43 2.74 -12.42
C GLY A 176 3.14 1.29 -12.06
N LYS A 177 3.93 0.67 -11.16
CA LYS A 177 3.79 -0.76 -10.83
C LYS A 177 3.87 -1.06 -9.34
N ILE A 178 3.14 -2.11 -8.97
CA ILE A 178 2.88 -2.53 -7.60
C ILE A 178 2.97 -4.06 -7.47
N CYS A 179 3.39 -4.54 -6.30
CA CYS A 179 3.48 -5.97 -6.03
C CYS A 179 2.11 -6.57 -5.72
N LEU A 180 1.66 -7.49 -6.57
CA LEU A 180 0.43 -8.26 -6.40
C LEU A 180 0.69 -9.72 -6.77
N ASN A 181 0.29 -10.64 -5.89
CA ASN A 181 0.50 -12.08 -6.07
C ASN A 181 1.95 -12.41 -6.48
N ARG A 182 2.90 -11.78 -5.78
CA ARG A 182 4.36 -11.94 -5.97
C ARG A 182 4.88 -11.46 -7.34
N ARG A 183 4.09 -10.70 -8.09
CA ARG A 183 4.44 -10.14 -9.39
C ARG A 183 4.37 -8.61 -9.39
N CYS A 184 5.22 -7.98 -10.20
CA CYS A 184 5.27 -6.55 -10.41
C CYS A 184 4.31 -6.15 -11.53
N GLN A 185 3.09 -5.75 -11.15
CA GLN A 185 1.97 -5.50 -12.06
C GLN A 185 1.68 -4.00 -12.19
N ASN A 186 1.04 -3.58 -13.29
CA ASN A 186 0.68 -2.17 -13.48
C ASN A 186 -0.43 -1.76 -12.50
N VAL A 187 -0.37 -0.56 -11.91
CA VAL A 187 -1.42 -0.03 -11.04
C VAL A 187 -2.77 0.13 -11.73
N SER A 188 -2.79 0.24 -13.07
CA SER A 188 -4.03 0.30 -13.85
C SER A 188 -4.91 -0.95 -13.71
N VAL A 189 -4.41 -2.07 -13.17
CA VAL A 189 -5.24 -3.25 -12.83
C VAL A 189 -6.37 -2.94 -11.86
N PHE A 190 -6.23 -1.86 -11.07
CA PHE A 190 -7.27 -1.39 -10.16
C PHE A 190 -8.31 -0.50 -10.85
N GLY A 191 -8.05 0.02 -12.05
CA GLY A 191 -8.89 1.02 -12.71
C GLY A 191 -8.81 2.41 -12.06
N VAL A 192 -7.68 2.72 -11.40
CA VAL A 192 -7.48 4.00 -10.69
C VAL A 192 -7.51 5.20 -11.65
N ASP A 193 -6.93 5.07 -12.83
CA ASP A 193 -6.89 6.16 -13.82
C ASP A 193 -8.30 6.51 -14.31
N GLU A 194 -9.11 5.50 -14.61
CA GLU A 194 -10.50 5.68 -15.02
C GLU A 194 -11.32 6.35 -13.92
N CYS A 195 -11.11 5.95 -12.66
CA CYS A 195 -11.82 6.56 -11.56
C CYS A 195 -11.40 8.03 -11.35
N SER A 196 -10.10 8.31 -11.36
CA SER A 196 -9.57 9.67 -11.18
C SER A 196 -10.01 10.61 -12.31
N MET A 197 -10.07 10.12 -13.56
CA MET A 197 -10.58 10.91 -14.69
C MET A 197 -12.04 11.34 -14.50
N ARG A 198 -12.87 10.52 -13.86
CA ARG A 198 -14.28 10.87 -13.53
C ARG A 198 -14.41 11.96 -12.49
N CYS A 199 -13.34 12.30 -11.78
CA CYS A 199 -13.33 13.41 -10.82
C CYS A 199 -12.93 14.76 -11.46
N HIS A 200 -12.78 14.81 -12.80
CA HIS A 200 -12.56 16.03 -13.59
C HIS A 200 -11.38 16.89 -13.10
N GLY A 201 -10.37 16.29 -12.47
CA GLY A 201 -9.23 17.00 -11.89
C GLY A 201 -9.58 17.92 -10.71
N ARG A 202 -10.76 17.77 -10.11
CA ARG A 202 -11.27 18.60 -9.00
C ARG A 202 -11.61 17.78 -7.75
N GLY A 203 -11.00 16.61 -7.64
CA GLY A 203 -11.23 15.68 -6.55
C GLY A 203 -10.41 14.41 -6.70
N VAL A 204 -10.52 13.56 -5.68
CA VAL A 204 -9.83 12.27 -5.59
C VAL A 204 -10.84 11.14 -5.55
N CYS A 205 -10.51 10.01 -6.18
CA CYS A 205 -11.35 8.83 -6.15
C CYS A 205 -11.07 8.00 -4.88
N ASN A 206 -12.13 7.56 -4.21
CA ASN A 206 -12.02 6.63 -3.08
C ASN A 206 -12.17 5.15 -3.48
N ASN A 207 -11.93 4.26 -2.53
CA ASN A 207 -12.10 2.81 -2.66
C ASN A 207 -13.51 2.32 -3.04
N ARG A 208 -14.52 3.19 -2.97
CA ARG A 208 -15.90 2.93 -3.44
C ARG A 208 -16.17 3.48 -4.83
N LYS A 209 -15.14 4.00 -5.51
CA LYS A 209 -15.21 4.63 -6.83
C LYS A 209 -16.06 5.90 -6.88
N ASN A 210 -16.18 6.58 -5.74
CA ASN A 210 -16.81 7.90 -5.65
C ASN A 210 -15.73 8.99 -5.62
N CYS A 211 -16.05 10.16 -6.15
CA CYS A 211 -15.19 11.34 -6.10
C CYS A 211 -15.42 12.13 -4.82
N HIS A 212 -14.34 12.44 -4.11
CA HIS A 212 -14.30 13.44 -3.05
C HIS A 212 -13.75 14.73 -3.63
N CYS A 213 -14.61 15.73 -3.73
CA CYS A 213 -14.34 16.95 -4.48
C CYS A 213 -13.96 18.11 -3.57
N GLU A 214 -13.18 19.04 -4.11
CA GLU A 214 -12.85 20.28 -3.41
C GLU A 214 -14.12 21.07 -3.01
N ALA A 215 -14.08 21.75 -1.86
CA ALA A 215 -15.26 22.35 -1.22
C ALA A 215 -16.11 23.27 -2.12
N HIS A 216 -15.49 23.95 -3.09
CA HIS A 216 -16.13 24.88 -4.03
C HIS A 216 -16.67 24.21 -5.29
N TRP A 217 -16.27 22.96 -5.57
CA TRP A 217 -16.78 22.16 -6.69
C TRP A 217 -17.91 21.22 -6.26
N ALA A 218 -17.97 20.84 -4.99
CA ALA A 218 -19.10 20.08 -4.47
C ALA A 218 -20.44 20.83 -4.62
N SER A 219 -20.45 22.17 -4.57
CA SER A 219 -21.65 22.98 -4.80
C SER A 219 -22.15 22.93 -6.24
N SER A 220 -21.27 23.00 -7.23
CA SER A 220 -21.65 22.88 -8.65
C SER A 220 -21.92 21.43 -9.07
N ALA A 221 -21.18 20.46 -8.50
CA ALA A 221 -21.42 19.04 -8.72
C ALA A 221 -22.73 18.56 -8.06
N LEU A 222 -23.22 19.21 -7.00
CA LEU A 222 -24.57 18.98 -6.47
C LEU A 222 -25.66 19.43 -7.45
N GLU A 223 -25.42 20.48 -8.24
CA GLU A 223 -26.33 20.93 -9.31
C GLU A 223 -26.28 20.00 -10.52
N GLU A 224 -25.09 19.53 -10.93
CA GLU A 224 -24.95 18.57 -12.04
C GLU A 224 -25.40 17.14 -11.66
N ALA A 225 -25.17 16.67 -10.43
CA ALA A 225 -25.60 15.35 -9.98
C ALA A 225 -27.13 15.20 -9.88
N GLN A 226 -27.86 16.32 -9.73
CA GLN A 226 -29.33 16.34 -9.79
C GLN A 226 -29.86 16.10 -11.21
N THR A 227 -29.06 16.34 -12.25
CA THR A 227 -29.48 16.14 -13.65
C THR A 227 -29.06 14.78 -14.24
N ALA A 228 -28.15 14.03 -13.59
CA ALA A 228 -27.46 12.91 -14.25
C ALA A 228 -27.37 11.56 -13.51
N ALA A 229 -28.01 11.33 -12.36
CA ALA A 229 -27.93 10.00 -11.71
C ALA A 229 -29.22 9.47 -11.07
N PRO A 230 -29.55 8.17 -11.27
CA PRO A 230 -30.49 7.46 -10.42
C PRO A 230 -29.87 7.32 -9.02
N SER A 231 -30.71 7.50 -8.01
CA SER A 231 -30.50 7.35 -6.55
C SER A 231 -29.16 6.74 -6.08
N GLY A 232 -28.30 7.54 -5.42
CA GLY A 232 -27.31 6.99 -4.47
C GLY A 232 -25.89 7.58 -4.40
N ARG A 233 -25.52 8.62 -5.17
CA ARG A 233 -24.15 9.18 -5.10
C ARG A 233 -23.98 10.19 -3.97
N GLN A 234 -23.15 9.86 -2.97
CA GLN A 234 -22.67 10.83 -1.96
C GLN A 234 -21.43 11.55 -2.51
N ILE A 235 -21.56 12.86 -2.72
CA ILE A 235 -20.45 13.78 -2.95
C ILE A 235 -20.06 14.33 -1.57
N THR A 236 -18.85 14.03 -1.09
CA THR A 236 -18.32 14.60 0.15
C THR A 236 -17.39 15.76 -0.19
N LYS A 237 -17.56 16.88 0.52
CA LYS A 237 -16.61 18.01 0.48
C LYS A 237 -15.30 17.56 1.14
N VAL A 238 -14.17 17.88 0.51
CA VAL A 238 -12.84 17.88 1.15
C VAL A 238 -12.69 19.14 1.99
#